data_AF-A0A7V2CJ16-F1
#
_entry.id   AF-A0A7V2CJ16-F1
#
_cell.length_a   1.000
_cell.length_b   1.000
_cell.length_c   1.000
_cell.angle_alpha   90.00
_cell.angle_beta   90.00
_cell.angle_gamma   90.00
#
_symmetry.space_group_name_H-M   'P 1'
#
loop_
_entity.id
_entity.type
_entity.pdbx_description
1 polymer ?
#
loop_
_entity_poly.entity_id
_entity_poly.type
_entity_poly.pdbx_seq_one_letter_code
_entity_poly.pdbx_strand_id
1 'polypeptide(L)'
;MSQPEVQIPGSPVVPAMVDGSTTIQFSCHKGIGCWNACCANIDISLTPYDVLRLKRRLNLSAAEFLKQYTVPYELEKDGIAGVKFRPIENGTACQFMRPEGCSVYEDRPTACRYYPVALLSMRKQDEYVDRDSFALVEEPHCKGHLEPRKLTIDEYRAEQGVVEYDELARGWRQLILKKKSSGPSIGKPSLKSRQLFFMACYDLDTGQLRWSYETQGRLLRLLEAGPNILGVEASPGHVELLDAQTGQVLLRVPPEWVGQRLVDAAVSDGVACVLGQSASDKNLLAAFRLDTGERMWGHPSLGEVKIHPFPGWLTDSPHLMYLMVKHERAAEYRLITLDKRTGRKAGPDWRIRLPGQASTGPWLQWYPGRVVISNGESWWVYSTERWQEEAGAL
;
A
#
# COMPACT_ATOMS: atom_id res chain seq x y z
N MET A 1 -7.40 44.66 22.81
CA MET A 1 -6.86 43.60 23.68
C MET A 1 -5.56 43.14 23.05
N SER A 2 -4.44 43.53 23.65
CA SER A 2 -3.08 43.19 23.22
C SER A 2 -2.90 41.67 23.28
N GLN A 3 -2.42 41.08 22.18
CA GLN A 3 -2.06 39.67 22.13
C GLN A 3 -0.90 39.42 23.12
N PRO A 4 -0.88 38.28 23.83
CA PRO A 4 0.23 37.96 24.71
C PRO A 4 1.51 37.77 23.90
N GLU A 5 2.56 38.47 24.30
CA GLU A 5 3.88 38.41 23.68
C GLU A 5 4.54 37.08 24.06
N VAL A 6 4.44 36.08 23.17
CA VAL A 6 5.08 34.78 23.38
C VAL A 6 6.54 34.88 22.92
N GLN A 7 7.44 35.19 23.86
CA GLN A 7 8.88 35.09 23.59
C GLN A 7 9.28 33.60 23.53
N ILE A 8 9.72 33.13 22.36
CA ILE A 8 10.32 31.81 22.17
C ILE A 8 11.85 31.98 22.28
N PRO A 9 12.50 31.55 23.37
CA PRO A 9 13.94 31.76 23.55
C PRO A 9 14.73 31.06 22.44
N GLY A 10 15.57 31.82 21.71
CA GLY A 10 16.45 31.29 20.66
C GLY A 10 15.80 31.07 19.29
N SER A 11 14.55 31.51 19.06
CA SER A 11 13.90 31.44 17.75
C SER A 11 14.28 32.66 16.88
N PRO A 12 14.68 32.48 15.60
CA PRO A 12 14.95 33.59 14.67
C PRO A 12 13.65 34.27 14.15
N VAL A 13 12.49 33.86 14.66
CA VAL A 13 11.18 34.38 14.26
C VAL A 13 10.86 35.64 15.06
N VAL A 14 10.65 36.76 14.36
CA VAL A 14 10.21 38.02 14.99
C VAL A 14 8.78 37.85 15.54
N PRO A 15 8.48 38.23 16.81
CA PRO A 15 7.22 37.89 17.49
C PRO A 15 5.93 38.51 16.93
N ALA A 16 6.01 39.36 15.91
CA ALA A 16 4.84 40.04 15.35
C ALA A 16 4.14 39.14 14.32
N MET A 17 2.95 38.64 14.66
CA MET A 17 2.06 37.99 13.71
C MET A 17 1.41 39.06 12.83
N VAL A 18 1.73 39.02 11.54
CA VAL A 18 1.28 39.98 10.53
C VAL A 18 0.41 39.30 9.46
N ASP A 19 -0.33 40.10 8.70
CA ASP A 19 -1.14 39.61 7.57
C ASP A 19 -0.43 39.79 6.22
N GLY A 20 -1.03 39.25 5.16
CA GLY A 20 -0.48 39.28 3.80
C GLY A 20 -0.28 40.68 3.21
N SER A 21 -1.00 41.70 3.72
CA SER A 21 -0.89 43.08 3.23
C SER A 21 0.33 43.82 3.79
N THR A 22 1.00 43.25 4.79
CA THR A 22 2.15 43.87 5.45
C THR A 22 3.31 44.02 4.49
N THR A 23 3.87 45.23 4.40
CA THR A 23 5.05 45.53 3.59
C THR A 23 6.32 45.06 4.29
N ILE A 24 7.14 44.29 3.57
CA ILE A 24 8.46 43.83 3.99
C ILE A 24 9.55 44.45 3.10
N GLN A 25 10.76 44.50 3.62
CA GLN A 25 11.95 44.86 2.86
C GLN A 25 12.78 43.60 2.61
N PHE A 26 12.78 43.11 1.38
CA PHE A 26 13.51 41.89 1.04
C PHE A 26 13.81 41.75 -0.44
N SER A 27 15.01 41.27 -0.75
CA SER A 27 15.36 40.75 -2.08
C SER A 27 16.40 39.65 -1.97
N CYS A 28 16.16 38.50 -2.62
CA CYS A 28 17.15 37.43 -2.76
C CYS A 28 17.39 37.18 -4.25
N HIS A 29 18.63 37.32 -4.68
CA HIS A 29 18.99 37.17 -6.10
C HIS A 29 20.43 36.70 -6.24
N LYS A 30 20.76 36.19 -7.43
CA LYS A 30 22.13 35.81 -7.77
C LYS A 30 23.04 37.04 -7.64
N GLY A 31 24.17 36.86 -6.95
CA GLY A 31 25.12 37.94 -6.67
C GLY A 31 24.96 38.63 -5.31
N ILE A 32 23.89 38.32 -4.55
CA ILE A 32 23.78 38.80 -3.17
C ILE A 32 24.92 38.23 -2.30
N GLY A 33 25.40 39.01 -1.34
CA GLY A 33 26.56 38.64 -0.52
C GLY A 33 26.36 37.44 0.43
N CYS A 34 25.17 36.82 0.43
CA CYS A 34 24.84 35.60 1.16
C CYS A 34 24.33 34.47 0.24
N TRP A 35 24.65 34.54 -1.06
CA TRP A 35 24.20 33.55 -2.05
C TRP A 35 24.46 32.11 -1.58
N ASN A 36 23.43 31.26 -1.65
CA ASN A 36 23.41 29.87 -1.17
C ASN A 36 23.61 29.62 0.33
N ALA A 37 23.80 30.65 1.17
CA ALA A 37 24.08 30.45 2.60
C ALA A 37 22.96 29.68 3.32
N CYS A 38 21.69 29.94 3.00
CA CYS A 38 20.54 29.23 3.57
C CYS A 38 20.50 27.73 3.23
N CYS A 39 21.20 27.30 2.16
CA CYS A 39 21.27 25.90 1.76
C CYS A 39 22.40 25.14 2.47
N ALA A 40 23.29 25.82 3.21
CA ALA A 40 24.46 25.21 3.84
C ALA A 40 24.15 24.47 5.15
N ASN A 41 23.01 24.79 5.80
CA ASN A 41 22.57 24.14 7.03
C ASN A 41 21.04 24.01 7.03
N ILE A 42 20.53 22.93 6.46
CA ILE A 42 19.09 22.77 6.25
C ILE A 42 18.39 22.07 7.40
N ASP A 43 17.24 22.62 7.80
CA ASP A 43 16.20 21.91 8.56
C ASP A 43 14.83 22.16 7.91
N ILE A 44 14.59 21.51 6.76
CA ILE A 44 13.46 21.79 5.87
C ILE A 44 12.43 20.67 5.97
N SER A 45 11.29 20.95 6.58
CA SER A 45 10.11 20.07 6.53
C SER A 45 9.43 20.13 5.17
N LEU A 46 8.97 18.98 4.67
CA LEU A 46 8.28 18.86 3.39
C LEU A 46 6.80 18.56 3.61
N THR A 47 5.95 19.24 2.84
CA THR A 47 4.55 18.88 2.67
C THR A 47 4.42 17.70 1.69
N PRO A 48 3.29 16.98 1.68
CA PRO A 48 2.97 16.02 0.62
C PRO A 48 3.10 16.58 -0.79
N TYR A 49 2.72 17.85 -0.98
CA TYR A 49 2.79 18.49 -2.28
C TYR A 49 4.24 18.76 -2.71
N ASP A 50 5.12 19.12 -1.77
CA ASP A 50 6.56 19.22 -2.03
C ASP A 50 7.13 17.87 -2.49
N VAL A 51 6.76 16.78 -1.82
CA VAL A 51 7.17 15.41 -2.20
C VAL A 51 6.68 15.07 -3.61
N LEU A 52 5.42 15.38 -3.94
CA LEU A 52 4.85 15.15 -5.27
C LEU A 52 5.61 15.90 -6.37
N ARG A 53 5.92 17.18 -6.15
CA ARG A 53 6.65 18.02 -7.10
C ARG A 53 8.08 17.51 -7.31
N LEU A 54 8.79 17.28 -6.21
CA LEU A 54 10.20 16.87 -6.25
C LEU A 54 10.39 15.48 -6.85
N LYS A 55 9.53 14.50 -6.51
CA LYS A 55 9.64 13.16 -7.11
C LYS A 55 9.46 13.21 -8.63
N ARG A 56 8.51 14.03 -9.13
CA ARG A 56 8.27 14.21 -10.56
C ARG A 56 9.44 14.89 -11.24
N ARG A 57 9.97 15.96 -10.63
CA ARG A 57 11.15 16.67 -11.15
C ARG A 57 12.38 15.78 -11.29
N LEU A 58 12.55 14.83 -10.36
CA LEU A 58 13.66 13.89 -10.34
C LEU A 58 13.38 12.59 -11.11
N ASN A 59 12.16 12.42 -11.63
CA ASN A 59 11.69 11.20 -12.27
C ASN A 59 11.87 9.95 -11.40
N LEU A 60 11.44 10.05 -10.13
CA LEU A 60 11.49 8.98 -9.13
C LEU A 60 10.09 8.60 -8.66
N SER A 61 9.93 7.36 -8.22
CA SER A 61 8.80 6.99 -7.36
C SER A 61 8.89 7.72 -6.01
N ALA A 62 7.77 7.81 -5.31
CA ALA A 62 7.68 8.38 -3.97
C ALA A 62 8.56 7.59 -2.99
N ALA A 63 8.55 6.25 -3.09
CA ALA A 63 9.39 5.38 -2.27
C ALA A 63 10.89 5.67 -2.47
N GLU A 64 11.34 5.80 -3.72
CA GLU A 64 12.74 6.14 -4.04
C GLU A 64 13.10 7.53 -3.54
N PHE A 65 12.24 8.52 -3.80
CA PHE A 65 12.48 9.90 -3.35
C PHE A 65 12.58 9.98 -1.83
N LEU A 66 11.62 9.39 -1.11
CA LEU A 66 11.59 9.39 0.36
C LEU A 66 12.86 8.71 0.91
N LYS A 67 13.23 7.57 0.34
CA LYS A 67 14.44 6.83 0.75
C LYS A 67 15.72 7.63 0.51
N GLN A 68 15.88 8.29 -0.63
CA GLN A 68 17.13 8.97 -1.00
C GLN A 68 17.24 10.38 -0.39
N TYR A 69 16.15 11.15 -0.38
CA TYR A 69 16.19 12.59 -0.10
C TYR A 69 15.52 13.02 1.21
N THR A 70 14.88 12.12 1.96
CA THR A 70 14.14 12.53 3.17
C THR A 70 14.43 11.70 4.40
N VAL A 71 14.30 12.31 5.58
CA VAL A 71 14.33 11.62 6.88
C VAL A 71 13.00 11.83 7.61
N PRO A 72 12.48 10.80 8.30
CA PRO A 72 11.28 10.95 9.11
C PRO A 72 11.60 11.76 10.37
N TYR A 73 10.64 12.53 10.85
CA TYR A 73 10.70 13.21 12.15
C TYR A 73 9.32 13.25 12.79
N GLU A 74 9.26 13.51 14.10
CA GLU A 74 7.99 13.72 14.79
C GLU A 74 7.60 15.21 14.72
N LEU A 75 6.41 15.54 14.19
CA LEU A 75 5.91 16.93 14.15
C LEU A 75 5.65 17.51 15.54
N GLU A 76 5.43 16.63 16.50
CA GLU A 76 5.16 16.86 17.91
C GLU A 76 5.57 15.57 18.65
N LYS A 77 6.05 15.70 19.90
CA LYS A 77 6.50 14.54 20.68
C LYS A 77 5.42 13.47 20.75
N ASP A 78 5.76 12.23 20.36
CA ASP A 78 4.87 11.07 20.29
C ASP A 78 3.68 11.20 19.31
N GLY A 79 3.68 12.18 18.41
CA GLY A 79 2.56 12.48 17.52
C GLY A 79 2.69 11.90 16.12
N ILE A 80 2.41 12.74 15.12
CA ILE A 80 2.39 12.35 13.72
C ILE A 80 3.80 12.42 13.11
N ALA A 81 4.11 11.46 12.23
CA ALA A 81 5.35 11.45 11.47
C ALA A 81 5.29 12.45 10.29
N GLY A 82 6.32 13.26 10.17
CA GLY A 82 6.60 14.14 9.05
C GLY A 82 7.85 13.71 8.33
N VAL A 83 8.14 14.39 7.23
CA VAL A 83 9.37 14.20 6.46
C VAL A 83 10.11 15.52 6.36
N LYS A 84 11.43 15.46 6.55
CA LYS A 84 12.35 16.56 6.31
C LYS A 84 13.32 16.18 5.21
N PHE A 85 13.92 17.16 4.54
CA PHE A 85 15.03 16.87 3.67
C PHE A 85 16.18 16.23 4.44
N ARG A 86 16.79 15.23 3.81
CA ARG A 86 18.05 14.64 4.25
C ARG A 86 19.19 15.55 3.74
N PRO A 87 20.06 16.06 4.63
CA PRO A 87 21.30 16.71 4.21
C PRO A 87 22.23 15.79 3.43
N ILE A 88 23.33 16.34 2.90
CA ILE A 88 24.43 15.50 2.40
C ILE A 88 24.96 14.58 3.50
N GLU A 89 25.53 13.43 3.11
CA GLU A 89 26.14 12.51 4.05
C GLU A 89 27.28 13.21 4.82
N ASN A 90 27.31 13.04 6.15
CA ASN A 90 28.27 13.65 7.06
C ASN A 90 28.32 15.20 6.99
N GLY A 91 27.25 15.86 6.58
CA GLY A 91 27.14 17.31 6.57
C GLY A 91 25.73 17.81 6.85
N THR A 92 25.56 19.12 6.74
CA THR A 92 24.27 19.80 6.99
C THR A 92 23.72 20.50 5.76
N ALA A 93 24.46 20.51 4.65
CA ALA A 93 24.06 21.17 3.43
C ALA A 93 22.98 20.41 2.67
N CYS A 94 22.17 21.15 1.90
CA CYS A 94 21.17 20.61 1.00
C CYS A 94 21.83 19.82 -0.15
N GLN A 95 21.31 18.62 -0.45
CA GLN A 95 21.80 17.80 -1.56
C GLN A 95 21.62 18.47 -2.93
N PHE A 96 20.67 19.40 -3.06
CA PHE A 96 20.38 20.13 -4.30
C PHE A 96 21.19 21.42 -4.45
N MET A 97 22.01 21.79 -3.46
CA MET A 97 22.87 22.96 -3.51
C MET A 97 23.98 22.78 -4.57
N ARG A 98 24.11 23.76 -5.47
CA ARG A 98 25.20 23.86 -6.45
C ARG A 98 25.78 25.27 -6.40
N PRO A 99 27.04 25.50 -6.84
CA PRO A 99 27.61 26.85 -6.89
C PRO A 99 26.72 27.86 -7.64
N GLU A 100 26.04 27.41 -8.68
CA GLU A 100 25.17 28.23 -9.54
C GLU A 100 23.79 28.51 -8.92
N GLY A 101 23.39 27.77 -7.88
CA GLY A 101 22.10 27.87 -7.22
C GLY A 101 21.49 26.51 -6.86
N CYS A 102 20.18 26.49 -6.59
CA CYS A 102 19.46 25.25 -6.33
C CYS A 102 19.17 24.50 -7.63
N SER A 103 19.58 23.23 -7.73
CA SER A 103 19.32 22.38 -8.90
C SER A 103 17.84 22.05 -9.14
N VAL A 104 16.99 22.23 -8.12
CA VAL A 104 15.53 22.07 -8.19
C VAL A 104 14.80 23.39 -7.93
N TYR A 105 15.38 24.54 -8.30
CA TYR A 105 14.84 25.86 -7.93
C TYR A 105 13.36 26.04 -8.26
N GLU A 106 12.91 25.65 -9.46
CA GLU A 106 11.51 25.74 -9.89
C GLU A 106 10.55 24.80 -9.13
N ASP A 107 11.07 23.79 -8.44
CA ASP A 107 10.33 22.81 -7.65
C ASP A 107 10.72 22.85 -6.17
N ARG A 108 11.41 23.93 -5.74
CA ARG A 108 11.89 24.06 -4.36
C ARG A 108 10.71 23.99 -3.38
N PRO A 109 10.90 23.40 -2.19
CA PRO A 109 9.82 23.20 -1.24
C PRO A 109 9.15 24.51 -0.79
N THR A 110 7.92 24.36 -0.31
CA THR A 110 7.09 25.41 0.31
C THR A 110 7.89 26.26 1.29
N ALA A 111 8.63 25.64 2.23
CA ALA A 111 9.43 26.36 3.21
C ALA A 111 10.55 27.22 2.58
N CYS A 112 11.17 26.75 1.50
CA CYS A 112 12.21 27.50 0.78
C CYS A 112 11.63 28.69 0.00
N ARG A 113 10.39 28.56 -0.50
CA ARG A 113 9.67 29.66 -1.18
C ARG A 113 9.22 30.72 -0.19
N TYR A 114 8.81 30.27 0.99
CA TYR A 114 8.31 31.14 2.03
C TYR A 114 9.41 32.05 2.59
N TYR A 115 10.62 31.51 2.80
CA TYR A 115 11.75 32.29 3.35
C TYR A 115 11.93 33.64 2.65
N PRO A 116 11.97 34.77 3.38
CA PRO A 116 12.14 34.91 4.83
C PRO A 116 10.81 34.98 5.59
N VAL A 117 9.67 34.82 4.93
CA VAL A 117 8.35 34.78 5.55
C VAL A 117 8.09 33.37 6.08
N ALA A 118 7.66 33.23 7.32
CA ALA A 118 7.15 31.99 7.88
C ALA A 118 5.63 32.00 7.88
N LEU A 119 5.02 30.95 7.32
CA LEU A 119 3.58 30.71 7.45
C LEU A 119 3.26 30.11 8.82
N LEU A 120 2.39 30.79 9.56
CA LEU A 120 1.82 30.35 10.82
C LEU A 120 0.33 30.10 10.62
N SER A 121 -0.04 28.86 10.31
CA SER A 121 -1.46 28.50 10.32
C SER A 121 -1.96 28.37 11.76
N MET A 122 -2.99 29.12 12.10
CA MET A 122 -3.57 29.16 13.43
C MET A 122 -5.04 28.78 13.39
N ARG A 123 -5.51 28.13 14.45
CA ARG A 123 -6.93 27.93 14.72
C ARG A 123 -7.24 28.50 16.09
N LYS A 124 -8.17 29.45 16.17
CA LYS A 124 -8.70 29.92 17.45
C LYS A 124 -9.60 28.85 18.05
N GLN A 125 -9.59 28.74 19.38
CA GLN A 125 -10.29 27.69 20.11
C GLN A 125 -11.81 27.67 19.83
N ASP A 126 -12.40 28.83 19.53
CA ASP A 126 -13.83 28.99 19.25
C ASP A 126 -14.17 29.11 17.75
N GLU A 127 -13.20 28.92 16.86
CA GLU A 127 -13.40 28.99 15.40
C GLU A 127 -13.16 27.62 14.73
N TYR A 128 -13.99 27.31 13.73
CA TYR A 128 -13.82 26.14 12.86
C TYR A 128 -12.97 26.44 11.61
N VAL A 129 -12.57 27.71 11.42
CA VAL A 129 -11.74 28.16 10.30
C VAL A 129 -10.29 28.33 10.72
N ASP A 130 -9.39 27.88 9.85
CA ASP A 130 -7.97 28.18 9.91
C ASP A 130 -7.71 29.60 9.38
N ARG A 131 -6.84 30.34 10.07
CA ARG A 131 -6.33 31.64 9.59
C ARG A 131 -4.83 31.53 9.37
N ASP A 132 -4.39 32.09 8.26
CA ASP A 132 -2.97 32.24 7.98
C ASP A 132 -2.49 33.56 8.60
N SER A 133 -1.51 33.45 9.47
CA SER A 133 -0.68 34.56 9.95
C SER A 133 0.72 34.36 9.42
N PHE A 134 1.47 35.45 9.30
CA PHE A 134 2.85 35.41 8.85
C PHE A 134 3.78 35.98 9.92
N ALA A 135 5.02 35.54 9.90
CA ALA A 135 6.09 36.15 10.69
C ALA A 135 7.34 36.28 9.83
N LEU A 136 8.20 37.25 10.15
CA LEU A 136 9.46 37.43 9.45
C LEU A 136 10.56 36.64 10.17
N VAL A 137 11.37 35.94 9.40
CA VAL A 137 12.55 35.21 9.86
C VAL A 137 13.77 36.07 9.55
N GLU A 138 14.47 36.50 10.60
CA GLU A 138 15.70 37.28 10.48
C GLU A 138 16.86 36.47 11.03
N GLU A 139 17.80 36.13 10.14
CA GLU A 139 19.00 35.39 10.50
C GLU A 139 20.24 36.20 10.14
N PRO A 140 21.31 36.17 10.97
CA PRO A 140 22.50 36.99 10.75
C PRO A 140 23.17 36.80 9.38
N HIS A 141 23.03 35.62 8.77
CA HIS A 141 23.63 35.32 7.48
C HIS A 141 22.84 35.92 6.30
N CYS A 142 21.56 36.24 6.48
CA CYS A 142 20.67 36.66 5.40
C CYS A 142 20.79 38.16 5.13
N LYS A 143 21.46 38.50 4.02
CA LYS A 143 21.63 39.90 3.59
C LYS A 143 20.44 40.43 2.78
N GLY A 144 19.44 39.60 2.48
CA GLY A 144 18.27 40.00 1.69
C GLY A 144 17.42 41.07 2.35
N HIS A 145 17.41 41.12 3.68
CA HIS A 145 16.73 42.16 4.48
C HIS A 145 17.37 43.54 4.34
N LEU A 146 18.62 43.63 3.85
CA LEU A 146 19.35 44.89 3.68
C LEU A 146 19.14 45.51 2.30
N GLU A 147 18.53 44.77 1.37
CA GLU A 147 18.23 45.25 0.03
C GLU A 147 17.09 46.29 0.06
N PRO A 148 17.13 47.34 -0.78
CA PRO A 148 16.18 48.45 -0.70
C PRO A 148 14.76 48.10 -1.19
N ARG A 149 14.58 46.91 -1.76
CA ARG A 149 13.33 46.46 -2.36
C ARG A 149 12.24 46.30 -1.29
N LYS A 150 11.07 46.90 -1.54
CA LYS A 150 9.88 46.78 -0.70
C LYS A 150 8.72 46.18 -1.49
N LEU A 151 7.96 45.32 -0.84
CA LEU A 151 6.78 44.65 -1.38
C LEU A 151 5.94 44.09 -0.23
N THR A 152 4.66 43.81 -0.47
CA THR A 152 3.80 43.13 0.49
C THR A 152 4.10 41.63 0.56
N ILE A 153 3.71 40.98 1.64
CA ILE A 153 3.85 39.52 1.79
C ILE A 153 3.06 38.79 0.69
N ASP A 154 1.86 39.25 0.33
CA ASP A 154 1.07 38.63 -0.74
C ASP A 154 1.72 38.78 -2.12
N GLU A 155 2.31 39.95 -2.41
CA GLU A 155 3.12 40.14 -3.62
C GLU A 155 4.33 39.20 -3.64
N TYR A 156 5.03 39.07 -2.51
CA TYR A 156 6.15 38.13 -2.39
C TYR A 156 5.71 36.67 -2.59
N ARG A 157 4.60 36.25 -1.98
CA ARG A 157 4.04 34.89 -2.13
C ARG A 157 3.67 34.59 -3.57
N ALA A 158 3.08 35.54 -4.27
CA ALA A 158 2.77 35.41 -5.69
C ALA A 158 4.04 35.26 -6.53
N GLU A 159 5.05 36.11 -6.31
CA GLU A 159 6.34 36.04 -7.00
C GLU A 159 7.09 34.72 -6.73
N GLN A 160 7.07 34.23 -5.49
CA GLN A 160 7.71 32.97 -5.13
C GLN A 160 6.91 31.74 -5.58
N GLY A 161 5.73 31.92 -6.17
CA GLY A 161 4.87 30.85 -6.67
C GLY A 161 4.36 29.92 -5.57
N VAL A 162 4.21 30.41 -4.33
CA VAL A 162 3.82 29.57 -3.18
C VAL A 162 2.30 29.44 -3.01
N VAL A 163 1.52 30.28 -3.69
CA VAL A 163 0.05 30.28 -3.61
C VAL A 163 -0.54 28.92 -4.00
N GLU A 164 -0.08 28.32 -5.11
CA GLU A 164 -0.51 26.99 -5.53
C GLU A 164 -0.15 25.90 -4.50
N TYR A 165 1.05 26.00 -3.91
CA TYR A 165 1.50 25.09 -2.87
C TYR A 165 0.61 25.19 -1.63
N ASP A 166 0.19 26.41 -1.28
CA ASP A 166 -0.71 26.65 -0.17
C ASP A 166 -2.08 26.02 -0.39
N GLU A 167 -2.66 26.22 -1.57
CA GLU A 167 -3.97 25.66 -1.92
C GLU A 167 -3.96 24.13 -1.85
N LEU A 168 -2.96 23.49 -2.46
CA LEU A 168 -2.87 22.03 -2.55
C LEU A 168 -2.42 21.38 -1.24
N ALA A 169 -1.64 22.08 -0.41
CA ALA A 169 -1.24 21.60 0.92
C ALA A 169 -2.26 21.93 2.03
N ARG A 170 -3.30 22.74 1.74
CA ARG A 170 -4.26 23.23 2.76
C ARG A 170 -4.92 22.10 3.54
N GLY A 171 -5.44 21.08 2.85
CA GLY A 171 -6.10 19.95 3.50
C GLY A 171 -5.17 19.19 4.46
N TRP A 172 -3.92 18.97 4.04
CA TRP A 172 -2.90 18.38 4.91
C TRP A 172 -2.59 19.27 6.12
N ARG A 173 -2.42 20.58 5.92
CA ARG A 173 -2.19 21.52 7.03
C ARG A 173 -3.34 21.53 8.03
N GLN A 174 -4.59 21.51 7.57
CA GLN A 174 -5.76 21.44 8.44
C GLN A 174 -5.76 20.15 9.29
N LEU A 175 -5.35 19.01 8.73
CA LEU A 175 -5.20 17.76 9.49
C LEU A 175 -4.12 17.88 10.57
N ILE A 176 -2.97 18.45 10.22
CA ILE A 176 -1.88 18.69 11.18
C ILE A 176 -2.31 19.65 12.28
N LEU A 177 -2.97 20.76 11.94
CA LEU A 177 -3.47 21.74 12.91
C LEU A 177 -4.52 21.12 13.83
N LYS A 178 -5.48 20.37 13.27
CA LYS A 178 -6.50 19.67 14.06
C LYS A 178 -5.84 18.70 15.04
N LYS A 179 -4.80 17.98 14.62
CA LYS A 179 -4.05 17.08 15.51
C LYS A 179 -3.29 17.86 16.59
N LYS A 180 -2.60 18.93 16.24
CA LYS A 180 -1.85 19.78 17.19
C LYS A 180 -2.75 20.48 18.20
N SER A 181 -3.94 20.89 17.78
CA SER A 181 -4.95 21.51 18.65
C SER A 181 -5.79 20.50 19.43
N SER A 182 -5.62 19.20 19.17
CA SER A 182 -6.34 18.16 19.90
C SER A 182 -5.77 18.02 21.30
N GLY A 183 -6.62 18.19 22.31
CA GLY A 183 -6.22 18.03 23.71
C GLY A 183 -5.83 16.59 24.07
N PRO A 184 -5.32 16.36 25.30
CA PRO A 184 -4.85 15.04 25.75
C PRO A 184 -5.86 13.91 25.63
N SER A 185 -7.16 14.23 25.59
CA SER A 185 -8.29 13.29 25.46
C SER A 185 -8.32 12.50 24.15
N ILE A 186 -7.73 13.01 23.08
CA ILE A 186 -7.63 12.31 21.78
C ILE A 186 -6.57 11.20 21.84
N GLY A 187 -5.69 11.22 22.85
CA GLY A 187 -4.65 10.22 23.05
C GLY A 187 -3.54 10.26 22.01
N LYS A 188 -2.60 9.32 22.14
CA LYS A 188 -1.49 9.14 21.19
C LYS A 188 -1.95 8.23 20.05
N PRO A 189 -1.76 8.61 18.78
CA PRO A 189 -2.02 7.71 17.66
C PRO A 189 -1.21 6.41 17.80
N SER A 190 -1.86 5.27 17.58
CA SER A 190 -1.17 3.99 17.55
C SER A 190 -0.09 3.96 16.46
N LEU A 191 0.88 3.03 16.56
CA LEU A 191 1.88 2.86 15.50
C LEU A 191 1.23 2.63 14.12
N LYS A 192 0.15 1.82 14.06
CA LYS A 192 -0.62 1.57 12.84
C LYS A 192 -1.26 2.85 12.29
N SER A 193 -1.82 3.69 13.15
CA SER A 193 -2.42 4.97 12.75
C SER A 193 -1.37 5.93 12.17
N ARG A 194 -0.16 5.94 12.75
CA ARG A 194 0.96 6.75 12.25
C ARG A 194 1.49 6.23 10.91
N GLN A 195 1.59 4.92 10.74
CA GLN A 195 1.94 4.28 9.47
C GLN A 195 0.90 4.60 8.39
N LEU A 196 -0.39 4.48 8.70
CA LEU A 196 -1.47 4.80 7.77
C LEU A 196 -1.44 6.29 7.36
N PHE A 197 -1.23 7.20 8.32
CA PHE A 197 -1.07 8.63 8.02
C PHE A 197 0.11 8.87 7.07
N PHE A 198 1.26 8.25 7.36
CA PHE A 198 2.45 8.38 6.52
C PHE A 198 2.20 7.86 5.10
N MET A 199 1.60 6.67 4.97
CA MET A 199 1.24 6.10 3.66
C MET A 199 0.30 7.03 2.90
N ALA A 200 -0.80 7.48 3.54
CA ALA A 200 -1.78 8.35 2.89
C ALA A 200 -1.21 9.71 2.46
N CYS A 201 -0.20 10.24 3.18
CA CYS A 201 0.36 11.55 2.89
C CYS A 201 1.58 11.52 1.97
N TYR A 202 2.41 10.47 2.03
CA TYR A 202 3.73 10.47 1.38
C TYR A 202 3.95 9.29 0.44
N ASP A 203 3.23 8.17 0.59
CA ASP A 203 3.25 7.07 -0.36
C ASP A 203 2.25 7.32 -1.50
N LEU A 204 2.64 8.24 -2.37
CA LEU A 204 1.78 8.77 -3.45
C LEU A 204 1.64 7.81 -4.65
N ASP A 205 2.34 6.67 -4.64
CA ASP A 205 2.29 5.68 -5.72
C ASP A 205 1.45 4.45 -5.34
N THR A 206 1.31 4.16 -4.05
CA THR A 206 0.42 3.09 -3.57
C THR A 206 -1.06 3.48 -3.72
N GLY A 207 -1.90 2.51 -4.08
CA GLY A 207 -3.35 2.70 -4.20
C GLY A 207 -3.81 3.29 -5.54
N GLN A 208 -2.92 3.48 -6.51
CA GLN A 208 -3.30 3.83 -7.87
C GLN A 208 -4.02 2.65 -8.55
N LEU A 209 -5.13 2.95 -9.23
CA LEU A 209 -5.82 1.98 -10.07
C LEU A 209 -4.86 1.54 -11.20
N ARG A 210 -4.41 0.28 -11.17
CA ARG A 210 -3.51 -0.27 -12.21
C ARG A 210 -4.30 -0.74 -13.43
N TRP A 211 -5.40 -1.43 -13.20
CA TRP A 211 -6.31 -1.91 -14.23
C TRP A 211 -7.69 -2.15 -13.62
N SER A 212 -8.71 -2.21 -14.47
CA SER A 212 -10.07 -2.60 -14.13
C SER A 212 -10.53 -3.69 -15.08
N TYR A 213 -11.31 -4.64 -14.57
CA TYR A 213 -11.89 -5.72 -15.36
C TYR A 213 -13.40 -5.72 -15.21
N GLU A 214 -14.12 -5.68 -16.32
CA GLU A 214 -15.58 -5.77 -16.35
C GLU A 214 -15.99 -7.22 -16.57
N THR A 215 -16.72 -7.78 -15.60
CA THR A 215 -17.18 -9.17 -15.67
C THR A 215 -18.38 -9.30 -16.60
N GLN A 216 -18.55 -10.46 -17.24
CA GLN A 216 -19.69 -10.74 -18.15
C GLN A 216 -21.05 -10.83 -17.44
N GLY A 217 -21.08 -10.69 -16.12
CA GLY A 217 -22.28 -10.66 -15.30
C GLY A 217 -21.97 -10.29 -13.86
N ARG A 218 -22.89 -10.60 -12.93
CA ARG A 218 -22.68 -10.25 -11.51
C ARG A 218 -21.54 -11.07 -10.93
N LEU A 219 -20.51 -10.38 -10.44
CA LEU A 219 -19.40 -10.97 -9.70
C LEU A 219 -19.94 -11.73 -8.48
N LEU A 220 -19.58 -13.01 -8.39
CA LEU A 220 -19.94 -13.89 -7.29
C LEU A 220 -18.76 -14.12 -6.36
N ARG A 221 -17.57 -14.41 -6.91
CA ARG A 221 -16.39 -14.78 -6.13
C ARG A 221 -15.09 -14.37 -6.84
N LEU A 222 -14.11 -14.01 -6.03
CA LEU A 222 -12.70 -13.94 -6.42
C LEU A 222 -11.93 -15.02 -5.65
N LEU A 223 -10.99 -15.70 -6.31
CA LEU A 223 -10.08 -16.65 -5.67
C LEU A 223 -8.64 -16.46 -6.14
N GLU A 224 -7.69 -16.76 -5.28
CA GLU A 224 -6.28 -16.88 -5.65
C GLU A 224 -6.05 -18.28 -6.22
N ALA A 225 -5.96 -18.38 -7.55
CA ALA A 225 -5.77 -19.67 -8.22
C ALA A 225 -4.28 -20.07 -8.31
N GLY A 226 -3.36 -19.19 -7.92
CA GLY A 226 -1.92 -19.43 -7.92
C GLY A 226 -1.13 -18.12 -7.92
N PRO A 227 0.21 -18.19 -7.95
CA PRO A 227 1.06 -17.00 -7.99
C PRO A 227 0.70 -16.10 -9.18
N ASN A 228 0.28 -14.87 -8.89
CA ASN A 228 -0.21 -13.89 -9.87
C ASN A 228 -1.42 -14.33 -10.70
N ILE A 229 -2.21 -15.32 -10.27
CA ILE A 229 -3.43 -15.74 -10.98
C ILE A 229 -4.68 -15.46 -10.14
N LEU A 230 -5.56 -14.62 -10.68
CA LEU A 230 -6.86 -14.30 -10.10
C LEU A 230 -7.96 -15.11 -10.81
N GLY A 231 -8.66 -15.96 -10.08
CA GLY A 231 -9.89 -16.59 -10.55
C GLY A 231 -11.10 -15.69 -10.29
N VAL A 232 -11.92 -15.49 -11.32
CA VAL A 232 -13.11 -14.66 -11.30
C VAL A 232 -14.31 -15.53 -11.65
N GLU A 233 -15.28 -15.63 -10.74
CA GLU A 233 -16.56 -16.29 -10.97
C GLU A 233 -17.67 -15.23 -11.07
N ALA A 234 -18.38 -15.22 -12.20
CA ALA A 234 -19.50 -14.35 -12.48
C ALA A 234 -20.72 -15.16 -12.91
N SER A 235 -21.90 -14.70 -12.49
CA SER A 235 -23.16 -15.33 -12.89
C SER A 235 -23.58 -14.93 -14.30
N PRO A 236 -24.18 -15.85 -15.09
CA PRO A 236 -24.34 -17.28 -14.81
C PRO A 236 -23.14 -18.11 -15.33
N GLY A 237 -22.47 -18.86 -14.45
CA GLY A 237 -21.52 -19.91 -14.85
C GLY A 237 -20.27 -19.45 -15.60
N HIS A 238 -19.93 -18.16 -15.57
CA HIS A 238 -18.72 -17.62 -16.19
C HIS A 238 -17.55 -17.71 -15.21
N VAL A 239 -16.52 -18.47 -15.57
CA VAL A 239 -15.29 -18.57 -14.77
C VAL A 239 -14.10 -18.27 -15.65
N GLU A 240 -13.27 -17.33 -15.17
CA GLU A 240 -12.11 -16.83 -15.90
C GLU A 240 -10.91 -16.78 -14.97
N LEU A 241 -9.74 -17.18 -15.48
CA LEU A 241 -8.46 -17.03 -14.80
C LEU A 241 -7.72 -15.89 -15.46
N LEU A 242 -7.34 -14.88 -14.66
CA LEU A 242 -6.68 -13.67 -15.11
C LEU A 242 -5.28 -13.58 -14.52
N ASP A 243 -4.38 -12.93 -15.25
CA ASP A 243 -3.12 -12.44 -14.69
C ASP A 243 -3.43 -11.27 -13.75
N ALA A 244 -3.06 -11.40 -12.48
CA ALA A 244 -3.38 -10.43 -11.44
C ALA A 244 -2.61 -9.10 -11.57
N GLN A 245 -1.53 -9.06 -12.36
CA GLN A 245 -0.74 -7.85 -12.55
C GLN A 245 -1.27 -6.99 -13.69
N THR A 246 -1.79 -7.63 -14.73
CA THR A 246 -2.18 -6.99 -15.99
C THR A 246 -3.69 -6.99 -16.24
N GLY A 247 -4.44 -7.86 -15.57
CA GLY A 247 -5.86 -8.10 -15.84
C GLY A 247 -6.12 -8.90 -17.12
N GLN A 248 -5.08 -9.44 -17.77
CA GLN A 248 -5.22 -10.24 -18.97
C GLN A 248 -5.94 -11.56 -18.67
N VAL A 249 -6.95 -11.91 -19.46
CA VAL A 249 -7.61 -13.22 -19.37
C VAL A 249 -6.67 -14.29 -19.94
N LEU A 250 -6.27 -15.23 -19.08
CA LEU A 250 -5.41 -16.37 -19.42
C LEU A 250 -6.23 -17.59 -19.85
N LEU A 251 -7.33 -17.86 -19.14
CA LEU A 251 -8.23 -18.98 -19.45
C LEU A 251 -9.67 -18.58 -19.21
N ARG A 252 -10.55 -18.89 -20.17
CA ARG A 252 -12.00 -18.93 -19.94
C ARG A 252 -12.39 -20.39 -19.79
N VAL A 253 -12.87 -20.76 -18.61
CA VAL A 253 -13.24 -22.15 -18.33
C VAL A 253 -14.52 -22.48 -19.10
N PRO A 254 -14.55 -23.57 -19.88
CA PRO A 254 -15.77 -23.96 -20.58
C PRO A 254 -16.92 -24.21 -19.59
N PRO A 255 -18.12 -23.65 -19.81
CA PRO A 255 -19.23 -23.71 -18.85
C PRO A 255 -19.64 -25.13 -18.44
N GLU A 256 -19.45 -26.12 -19.31
CA GLU A 256 -19.74 -27.52 -19.02
C GLU A 256 -18.81 -28.15 -17.97
N TRP A 257 -17.67 -27.52 -17.67
CA TRP A 257 -16.75 -27.91 -16.58
C TRP A 257 -16.89 -27.06 -15.32
N VAL A 258 -17.67 -25.96 -15.39
CA VAL A 258 -18.09 -25.17 -14.22
C VAL A 258 -19.37 -25.76 -13.63
N GLY A 259 -20.34 -26.09 -14.49
CA GLY A 259 -21.66 -26.54 -14.06
C GLY A 259 -22.47 -25.40 -13.43
N GLN A 260 -23.01 -25.61 -12.24
CA GLN A 260 -23.77 -24.61 -11.49
C GLN A 260 -22.89 -23.57 -10.80
N ARG A 261 -21.70 -23.97 -10.33
CA ARG A 261 -20.76 -23.08 -9.64
C ARG A 261 -19.34 -23.63 -9.67
N LEU A 262 -18.39 -22.72 -9.52
CA LEU A 262 -17.00 -23.06 -9.27
C LEU A 262 -16.83 -23.53 -7.82
N VAL A 263 -16.29 -24.74 -7.63
CA VAL A 263 -15.85 -25.19 -6.32
C VAL A 263 -14.47 -24.60 -6.03
N ASP A 264 -13.53 -24.73 -6.97
CA ASP A 264 -12.25 -24.02 -6.96
C ASP A 264 -11.47 -24.17 -8.28
N ALA A 265 -10.35 -23.43 -8.41
CA ALA A 265 -9.35 -23.62 -9.46
C ALA A 265 -7.92 -23.46 -8.91
N ALA A 266 -6.94 -24.11 -9.55
CA ALA A 266 -5.52 -23.97 -9.24
C ALA A 266 -4.66 -24.00 -10.51
N VAL A 267 -3.60 -23.20 -10.55
CA VAL A 267 -2.67 -23.06 -11.68
C VAL A 267 -1.24 -23.30 -11.22
N SER A 268 -0.53 -24.19 -11.92
CA SER A 268 0.89 -24.45 -11.69
C SER A 268 1.51 -25.11 -12.93
N ASP A 269 2.77 -24.81 -13.25
CA ASP A 269 3.52 -25.38 -14.40
C ASP A 269 2.74 -25.31 -15.72
N GLY A 270 2.06 -24.19 -15.98
CA GLY A 270 1.25 -23.99 -17.19
C GLY A 270 -0.01 -24.85 -17.29
N VAL A 271 -0.42 -25.53 -16.20
CA VAL A 271 -1.65 -26.33 -16.14
C VAL A 271 -2.63 -25.69 -15.17
N ALA A 272 -3.84 -25.43 -15.65
CA ALA A 272 -4.97 -24.97 -14.86
C ALA A 272 -5.92 -26.14 -14.57
N CYS A 273 -6.03 -26.52 -13.31
CA CYS A 273 -7.00 -27.51 -12.83
C CYS A 273 -8.24 -26.79 -12.30
N VAL A 274 -9.42 -27.17 -12.77
CA VAL A 274 -10.69 -26.56 -12.39
C VAL A 274 -11.63 -27.62 -11.86
N LEU A 275 -12.33 -27.28 -10.78
CA LEU A 275 -13.37 -28.09 -10.19
C LEU A 275 -14.70 -27.34 -10.21
N GLY A 276 -15.62 -27.81 -11.05
CA GLY A 276 -17.01 -27.39 -11.05
C GLY A 276 -17.92 -28.35 -10.31
N GLN A 277 -19.15 -27.92 -10.08
CA GLN A 277 -20.23 -28.74 -9.54
C GLN A 277 -21.38 -28.81 -10.55
N SER A 278 -21.74 -30.02 -10.98
CA SER A 278 -22.86 -30.24 -11.90
C SER A 278 -24.22 -30.03 -11.22
N ALA A 279 -25.29 -29.99 -12.03
CA ALA A 279 -26.66 -29.85 -11.54
C ALA A 279 -27.19 -31.03 -10.69
N SER A 280 -26.54 -32.20 -10.77
CA SER A 280 -26.86 -33.37 -9.94
C SER A 280 -25.92 -33.50 -8.74
N ASP A 281 -25.32 -32.39 -8.27
CA ASP A 281 -24.33 -32.30 -7.19
C ASP A 281 -23.06 -33.13 -7.37
N LYS A 282 -22.81 -33.64 -8.59
CA LYS A 282 -21.58 -34.38 -8.93
C LYS A 282 -20.48 -33.42 -9.30
N ASN A 283 -19.25 -33.75 -8.91
CA ASN A 283 -18.08 -32.94 -9.23
C ASN A 283 -17.58 -33.18 -10.65
N LEU A 284 -17.11 -32.09 -11.26
CA LEU A 284 -16.54 -32.04 -12.60
C LEU A 284 -15.09 -31.55 -12.48
N LEU A 285 -14.13 -32.46 -12.60
CA LEU A 285 -12.71 -32.10 -12.53
C LEU A 285 -12.12 -32.11 -13.93
N ALA A 286 -11.49 -31.00 -14.35
CA ALA A 286 -10.73 -30.93 -15.59
C ALA A 286 -9.42 -30.20 -15.43
N ALA A 287 -8.48 -30.49 -16.34
CA ALA A 287 -7.25 -29.74 -16.50
C ALA A 287 -7.16 -29.15 -17.90
N PHE A 288 -6.61 -27.94 -17.98
CA PHE A 288 -6.44 -27.16 -19.19
C PHE A 288 -4.99 -26.69 -19.28
N ARG A 289 -4.46 -26.60 -20.50
CA ARG A 289 -3.21 -25.89 -20.76
C ARG A 289 -3.48 -24.39 -20.67
N LEU A 290 -2.68 -23.65 -19.89
CA LEU A 290 -2.93 -22.23 -19.62
C LEU A 290 -2.63 -21.34 -20.84
N ASP A 291 -1.70 -21.74 -21.69
CA ASP A 291 -1.27 -21.02 -22.90
C ASP A 291 -2.26 -21.15 -24.07
N THR A 292 -2.85 -22.33 -24.26
CA THR A 292 -3.78 -22.60 -25.37
C THR A 292 -5.24 -22.66 -24.95
N GLY A 293 -5.51 -22.84 -23.65
CA GLY A 293 -6.84 -23.14 -23.13
C GLY A 293 -7.36 -24.54 -23.49
N GLU A 294 -6.55 -25.37 -24.14
CA GLU A 294 -6.95 -26.73 -24.53
C GLU A 294 -7.12 -27.62 -23.31
N ARG A 295 -8.25 -28.33 -23.25
CA ARG A 295 -8.50 -29.34 -22.22
C ARG A 295 -7.55 -30.52 -22.41
N MET A 296 -6.79 -30.83 -21.37
CA MET A 296 -5.86 -31.97 -21.32
C MET A 296 -6.59 -33.27 -20.98
N TRP A 297 -7.44 -33.23 -19.95
CA TRP A 297 -8.24 -34.36 -19.49
C TRP A 297 -9.42 -33.86 -18.66
N GLY A 298 -10.39 -34.74 -18.42
CA GLY A 298 -11.51 -34.47 -17.53
C GLY A 298 -12.11 -35.73 -16.95
N HIS A 299 -12.48 -35.66 -15.67
CA HIS A 299 -13.17 -36.71 -14.91
C HIS A 299 -14.60 -36.24 -14.64
N PRO A 300 -15.57 -36.60 -15.49
CA PRO A 300 -16.96 -36.28 -15.25
C PRO A 300 -17.48 -37.22 -14.14
N SER A 301 -18.06 -36.66 -13.08
CA SER A 301 -18.72 -37.43 -12.02
C SER A 301 -17.77 -38.24 -11.12
N LEU A 302 -16.93 -37.54 -10.36
CA LEU A 302 -16.47 -38.10 -9.07
C LEU A 302 -17.67 -38.12 -8.10
N GLY A 303 -17.73 -39.04 -7.12
CA GLY A 303 -18.81 -39.14 -6.11
C GLY A 303 -18.94 -37.90 -5.21
N GLU A 304 -19.45 -38.00 -3.97
CA GLU A 304 -19.35 -36.89 -2.99
C GLU A 304 -17.86 -36.58 -2.72
N VAL A 305 -17.30 -35.66 -3.50
CA VAL A 305 -15.90 -35.27 -3.41
C VAL A 305 -15.87 -33.83 -2.94
N LYS A 306 -15.00 -33.52 -1.98
CA LYS A 306 -14.67 -32.15 -1.62
C LYS A 306 -13.19 -32.00 -1.86
N ILE A 307 -12.84 -31.54 -3.05
CA ILE A 307 -11.45 -31.19 -3.33
C ILE A 307 -11.20 -29.87 -2.60
N HIS A 308 -10.05 -29.80 -1.95
CA HIS A 308 -9.47 -28.56 -1.47
C HIS A 308 -8.33 -28.20 -2.40
N PRO A 309 -8.53 -27.22 -3.27
CA PRO A 309 -7.47 -26.76 -4.14
C PRO A 309 -6.30 -26.13 -3.39
N PHE A 310 -5.15 -26.47 -3.94
CA PHE A 310 -3.83 -26.22 -3.40
C PHE A 310 -3.51 -24.73 -3.42
N PRO A 311 -2.78 -24.23 -2.42
CA PRO A 311 -1.80 -23.19 -2.67
C PRO A 311 -0.66 -23.81 -3.51
N GLY A 312 -0.51 -23.37 -4.76
CA GLY A 312 0.39 -23.91 -5.78
C GLY A 312 1.91 -23.82 -5.49
N TRP A 313 2.31 -23.56 -4.25
CA TRP A 313 3.71 -23.36 -3.82
C TRP A 313 4.27 -24.47 -2.92
N LEU A 314 3.56 -25.60 -2.76
CA LEU A 314 3.77 -26.47 -1.60
C LEU A 314 4.26 -27.88 -1.86
N THR A 315 4.54 -28.24 -3.10
CA THR A 315 5.11 -29.57 -3.42
C THR A 315 6.39 -29.40 -4.21
N ASP A 316 7.47 -30.04 -3.77
CA ASP A 316 8.73 -30.17 -4.53
C ASP A 316 8.55 -30.96 -5.84
N SER A 317 7.35 -31.51 -6.07
CA SER A 317 6.95 -32.27 -7.26
C SER A 317 5.94 -31.47 -8.10
N PRO A 318 6.41 -30.60 -9.01
CA PRO A 318 5.54 -29.69 -9.76
C PRO A 318 4.48 -30.42 -10.61
N HIS A 319 4.62 -31.72 -10.90
CA HIS A 319 3.69 -32.45 -11.76
C HIS A 319 2.53 -33.14 -11.04
N LEU A 320 2.54 -33.18 -9.71
CA LEU A 320 1.51 -33.86 -8.92
C LEU A 320 0.43 -32.90 -8.44
N MET A 321 -0.78 -33.43 -8.30
CA MET A 321 -1.91 -32.79 -7.63
C MET A 321 -2.54 -33.77 -6.65
N TYR A 322 -3.12 -33.29 -5.56
CA TYR A 322 -3.80 -34.16 -4.60
C TYR A 322 -5.28 -33.80 -4.53
N LEU A 323 -6.11 -34.83 -4.36
CA LEU A 323 -7.55 -34.73 -4.33
C LEU A 323 -8.05 -35.40 -3.06
N MET A 324 -8.78 -34.66 -2.23
CA MET A 324 -9.46 -35.27 -1.10
C MET A 324 -10.87 -35.69 -1.50
N VAL A 325 -11.22 -36.94 -1.21
CA VAL A 325 -12.48 -37.58 -1.58
C VAL A 325 -13.11 -38.10 -0.30
N LYS A 326 -14.35 -37.69 -0.02
CA LYS A 326 -15.11 -38.20 1.13
C LYS A 326 -15.66 -39.58 0.78
N HIS A 327 -15.59 -40.51 1.72
CA HIS A 327 -16.18 -41.84 1.53
C HIS A 327 -17.66 -41.84 1.98
N GLU A 328 -18.56 -42.37 1.14
CA GLU A 328 -20.03 -42.24 1.29
C GLU A 328 -20.62 -42.77 2.62
N ARG A 329 -19.89 -43.61 3.37
CA ARG A 329 -20.42 -44.35 4.53
C ARG A 329 -19.72 -44.08 5.87
N ALA A 330 -18.69 -43.22 5.93
CA ALA A 330 -17.92 -42.99 7.16
C ALA A 330 -17.31 -41.58 7.22
N ALA A 331 -16.87 -41.13 8.40
CA ALA A 331 -15.97 -39.97 8.59
C ALA A 331 -14.53 -40.27 8.08
N GLU A 332 -14.43 -40.94 6.94
CA GLU A 332 -13.19 -41.36 6.30
C GLU A 332 -13.03 -40.58 5.00
N TYR A 333 -11.89 -39.91 4.90
CA TYR A 333 -11.47 -39.17 3.72
C TYR A 333 -10.31 -39.91 3.08
N ARG A 334 -10.26 -39.89 1.74
CA ARG A 334 -9.12 -40.39 0.97
C ARG A 334 -8.42 -39.23 0.31
N LEU A 335 -7.11 -39.15 0.48
CA LEU A 335 -6.28 -38.27 -0.32
C LEU A 335 -5.67 -39.09 -1.47
N ILE A 336 -6.05 -38.74 -2.69
CA ILE A 336 -5.63 -39.38 -3.93
C ILE A 336 -4.64 -38.45 -4.61
N THR A 337 -3.50 -38.97 -5.06
CA THR A 337 -2.54 -38.20 -5.87
C THR A 337 -2.74 -38.49 -7.34
N LEU A 338 -2.95 -37.44 -8.14
CA LEU A 338 -2.97 -37.51 -9.60
C LEU A 338 -1.76 -36.80 -10.20
N ASP A 339 -1.32 -37.24 -11.37
CA ASP A 339 -0.48 -36.45 -12.26
C ASP A 339 -1.35 -35.42 -12.99
N LYS A 340 -0.99 -34.14 -12.88
CA LYS A 340 -1.83 -33.04 -13.39
C LYS A 340 -1.87 -32.95 -14.91
N ARG A 341 -0.91 -33.56 -15.62
CA ARG A 341 -0.85 -33.53 -17.09
C ARG A 341 -1.68 -34.65 -17.70
N THR A 342 -1.78 -35.78 -17.02
CA THR A 342 -2.45 -36.99 -17.54
C THR A 342 -3.77 -37.30 -16.84
N GLY A 343 -4.00 -36.74 -15.64
CA GLY A 343 -5.17 -37.03 -14.80
C GLY A 343 -5.15 -38.44 -14.22
N ARG A 344 -4.03 -39.17 -14.35
CA ARG A 344 -3.88 -40.53 -13.85
C ARG A 344 -3.34 -40.52 -12.44
N LYS A 345 -3.73 -41.52 -11.65
CA LYS A 345 -3.19 -41.71 -10.31
C LYS A 345 -1.68 -41.92 -10.37
N ALA A 346 -0.93 -41.13 -9.61
CA ALA A 346 0.53 -41.07 -9.66
C ALA A 346 1.20 -41.32 -8.29
N GLY A 347 0.42 -41.68 -7.28
CA GLY A 347 0.92 -41.93 -5.93
C GLY A 347 -0.01 -42.83 -5.09
N PRO A 348 0.38 -43.09 -3.83
CA PRO A 348 -0.43 -43.86 -2.89
C PRO A 348 -1.76 -43.17 -2.56
N ASP A 349 -2.78 -43.97 -2.23
CA ASP A 349 -4.05 -43.46 -1.66
C ASP A 349 -3.93 -43.45 -0.15
N TRP A 350 -3.89 -42.26 0.43
CA TRP A 350 -3.85 -42.11 1.88
C TRP A 350 -5.27 -42.12 2.43
N ARG A 351 -5.50 -42.93 3.46
CA ARG A 351 -6.75 -42.93 4.21
C ARG A 351 -6.58 -42.06 5.44
N ILE A 352 -7.36 -41.00 5.52
CA ILE A 352 -7.35 -40.04 6.62
C ILE A 352 -8.69 -40.20 7.34
N ARG A 353 -8.65 -40.65 8.59
CA ARG A 353 -9.83 -40.70 9.44
C ARG A 353 -9.85 -39.43 10.28
N LEU A 354 -10.87 -38.60 10.08
CA LEU A 354 -11.08 -37.43 10.92
C LEU A 354 -12.06 -37.83 12.04
N PRO A 355 -11.67 -37.69 13.32
CA PRO A 355 -12.59 -37.86 14.45
C PRO A 355 -13.80 -36.91 14.35
N GLY A 356 -14.98 -37.37 14.79
CA GLY A 356 -16.19 -36.56 14.85
C GLY A 356 -17.02 -36.50 13.55
N GLN A 357 -18.24 -35.99 13.64
CA GLN A 357 -19.12 -35.75 12.50
C GLN A 357 -18.80 -34.36 11.93
N ALA A 358 -18.34 -34.29 10.68
CA ALA A 358 -18.06 -33.00 10.08
C ALA A 358 -19.38 -32.26 9.80
N SER A 359 -19.63 -31.14 10.48
CA SER A 359 -20.79 -30.27 10.28
C SER A 359 -20.72 -29.52 8.94
N THR A 360 -19.49 -29.32 8.45
CA THR A 360 -19.16 -28.76 7.12
C THR A 360 -18.14 -29.67 6.44
N GLY A 361 -17.75 -29.38 5.19
CA GLY A 361 -16.64 -30.12 4.59
C GLY A 361 -15.36 -29.89 5.39
N PRO A 362 -14.45 -30.87 5.47
CA PRO A 362 -13.16 -30.64 6.10
C PRO A 362 -12.45 -29.47 5.43
N TRP A 363 -11.61 -28.71 6.13
CA TRP A 363 -10.76 -27.67 5.55
C TRP A 363 -9.31 -28.14 5.55
N LEU A 364 -8.54 -27.79 4.53
CA LEU A 364 -7.11 -28.10 4.47
C LEU A 364 -6.30 -26.83 4.29
N GLN A 365 -5.25 -26.69 5.09
CA GLN A 365 -4.23 -25.67 4.92
C GLN A 365 -2.86 -26.34 4.87
N TRP A 366 -2.14 -26.06 3.80
CA TRP A 366 -0.83 -26.64 3.54
C TRP A 366 0.29 -25.72 4.07
N TYR A 367 1.35 -26.32 4.61
CA TYR A 367 2.60 -25.68 5.05
C TYR A 367 3.81 -26.50 4.58
N PRO A 368 5.01 -25.91 4.42
CA PRO A 368 6.20 -26.70 4.10
C PRO A 368 6.37 -27.89 5.07
N GLY A 369 6.34 -29.12 4.53
CA GLY A 369 6.45 -30.37 5.29
C GLY A 369 5.19 -30.83 6.05
N ARG A 370 4.11 -30.03 6.07
CA ARG A 370 2.91 -30.29 6.90
C ARG A 370 1.60 -29.96 6.20
N VAL A 371 0.54 -30.64 6.58
CA VAL A 371 -0.84 -30.26 6.22
C VAL A 371 -1.71 -30.25 7.46
N VAL A 372 -2.45 -29.16 7.63
CA VAL A 372 -3.46 -29.01 8.67
C VAL A 372 -4.80 -29.36 8.06
N ILE A 373 -5.51 -30.31 8.69
CA ILE A 373 -6.83 -30.73 8.27
C ILE A 373 -7.80 -30.43 9.41
N SER A 374 -8.92 -29.77 9.14
CA SER A 374 -9.96 -29.47 10.12
C SER A 374 -11.28 -30.09 9.70
N ASN A 375 -12.13 -30.50 10.65
CA ASN A 375 -13.52 -30.92 10.39
C ASN A 375 -14.55 -29.81 10.71
N GLY A 376 -14.08 -28.59 11.03
CA GLY A 376 -14.89 -27.45 11.48
C GLY A 376 -15.00 -27.30 13.00
N GLU A 377 -14.73 -28.36 13.78
CA GLU A 377 -14.76 -28.35 15.25
C GLU A 377 -13.36 -28.53 15.86
N SER A 378 -12.49 -29.25 15.15
CA SER A 378 -11.13 -29.59 15.56
C SER A 378 -10.20 -29.58 14.35
N TRP A 379 -8.89 -29.58 14.60
CA TRP A 379 -7.87 -29.64 13.56
C TRP A 379 -6.74 -30.59 13.94
N TRP A 380 -6.09 -31.15 12.93
CA TRP A 380 -5.02 -32.14 13.03
C TRP A 380 -3.89 -31.76 12.09
N VAL A 381 -2.65 -32.03 12.50
CA VAL A 381 -1.44 -31.78 11.71
C VAL A 381 -0.86 -33.11 11.25
N TYR A 382 -0.68 -33.25 9.95
CA TYR A 382 -0.07 -34.41 9.32
C TYR A 382 1.25 -34.01 8.64
N SER A 383 2.27 -34.87 8.76
CA SER A 383 3.49 -34.74 7.95
C SER A 383 3.18 -35.05 6.49
N THR A 384 3.69 -34.24 5.55
CA THR A 384 3.49 -34.50 4.10
C THR A 384 4.37 -35.64 3.56
N GLU A 385 5.39 -36.06 4.31
CA GLU A 385 6.25 -37.20 3.96
C GLU A 385 5.62 -38.53 4.37
N ARG A 386 5.09 -38.59 5.60
CA ARG A 386 4.61 -39.84 6.21
C ARG A 386 3.09 -39.97 6.27
N TRP A 387 2.36 -38.86 6.13
CA TRP A 387 0.90 -38.79 6.25
C TRP A 387 0.37 -39.42 7.55
N GLN A 388 1.17 -39.32 8.61
CA GLN A 388 0.82 -39.72 9.97
C GLN A 388 0.56 -38.46 10.79
N GLU A 389 -0.40 -38.56 11.72
CA GLU A 389 -0.67 -37.51 12.69
C GLU A 389 0.58 -37.28 13.54
N GLU A 390 1.06 -36.04 13.60
CA GLU A 390 2.14 -35.68 14.53
C GLU A 390 1.54 -35.61 15.94
N ALA A 391 1.62 -36.73 16.68
CA ALA A 391 1.19 -36.76 18.07
C ALA A 391 2.04 -35.78 18.90
N GLY A 392 1.39 -34.72 19.42
CA GLY A 392 2.03 -33.74 20.30
C GLY A 392 2.15 -32.30 19.77
N ALA A 393 1.45 -31.92 18.69
CA ALA A 393 1.38 -30.53 18.26
C ALA A 393 0.36 -29.71 19.09
N LEU A 394 0.74 -29.35 20.32
CA LEU A 394 0.25 -28.17 21.04
C LEU A 394 1.44 -27.33 21.50
#